data_AF-A0A6P7GWR2-F1
#
_entry.id   AF-A0A6P7GWR2-F1
#
_cell.length_a   1.000
_cell.length_b   1.000
_cell.length_c   1.000
_cell.angle_alpha   90.00
_cell.angle_beta   90.00
_cell.angle_gamma   90.00
#
_symmetry.space_group_name_H-M   'P 1'
#
loop_
_entity.id
_entity.type
_entity.pdbx_description
1 polymer ?
#
loop_
_entity_poly.entity_id
_entity_poly.type
_entity_poly.pdbx_seq_one_letter_code
_entity_poly.pdbx_strand_id
1 'polypeptide(L)'
;NELYSKIHTTQPNVHSDFSRLARWLTGKSVGLVLGGGGARGSAHVGMIKAIYEAGIPIDMVGGVSIGAFMGALWCQERNMTTMTQKAREWSKKMTQWWRQILDLTYPMTSMFSGKDFNHTIKSTFSDTYIEDLWLPYFTVTTDITSSCMRIHSHGESCFPSKGNLIVYVYIQGVW
;
A
#
# COMPACT_ATOMS: atom_id res chain seq x y z
N ASN A 1 14.82 5.79 -43.26
CA ASN A 1 14.47 5.19 -41.95
C ASN A 1 13.39 6.03 -41.25
N GLU A 2 12.18 6.08 -41.82
CA GLU A 2 11.01 6.81 -41.28
C GLU A 2 10.58 6.35 -39.88
N LEU A 3 10.84 5.09 -39.54
CA LEU A 3 10.49 4.55 -38.23
C LEU A 3 11.24 5.27 -37.10
N TYR A 4 12.53 5.56 -37.31
CA TYR A 4 13.38 6.20 -36.30
C TYR A 4 13.03 7.68 -36.09
N SER A 5 12.67 8.41 -37.14
CA SER A 5 12.23 9.81 -37.00
C SER A 5 10.90 9.92 -36.26
N LYS A 6 10.01 8.91 -36.37
CA LYS A 6 8.71 8.87 -35.68
C LYS A 6 8.81 8.61 -34.17
N ILE A 7 9.87 7.93 -33.72
CA ILE A 7 10.13 7.68 -32.30
C ILE A 7 10.57 8.98 -31.59
N HIS A 8 11.30 9.85 -32.29
CA HIS A 8 11.77 11.12 -31.74
C HIS A 8 10.69 12.21 -31.64
N THR A 9 9.55 12.06 -32.33
CA THR A 9 8.48 13.08 -32.33
C THR A 9 7.39 12.84 -31.28
N THR A 10 7.31 11.63 -30.71
CA THR A 10 6.29 11.30 -29.70
C THR A 10 6.81 11.59 -28.30
N GLN A 11 6.12 12.43 -27.53
CA GLN A 11 6.52 12.67 -26.14
C GLN A 11 6.45 11.35 -25.35
N PRO A 12 7.53 10.99 -24.63
CA PRO A 12 7.55 9.75 -23.85
C PRO A 12 6.53 9.83 -22.72
N ASN A 13 5.60 8.87 -22.68
CA ASN A 13 4.65 8.76 -21.58
C ASN A 13 5.43 8.43 -20.29
N VAL A 14 5.37 9.34 -19.31
CA VAL A 14 6.08 9.22 -18.03
C VAL A 14 5.65 7.98 -17.22
N HIS A 15 4.42 7.51 -17.43
CA HIS A 15 3.82 6.32 -16.78
C HIS A 15 3.97 5.04 -17.61
N SER A 16 4.74 5.06 -18.70
CA SER A 16 5.07 3.86 -19.48
C SER A 16 6.09 2.99 -18.75
N ASP A 17 5.96 1.67 -18.93
CA ASP A 17 6.86 0.69 -18.35
C ASP A 17 8.31 0.83 -18.87
N PHE A 18 8.46 1.25 -20.14
CA PHE A 18 9.77 1.57 -20.72
C PHE A 18 10.40 2.81 -20.07
N SER A 19 9.60 3.84 -19.80
CA SER A 19 10.07 5.05 -19.11
C SER A 19 10.51 4.73 -17.68
N ARG A 20 9.78 3.83 -17.00
CA ARG A 20 10.15 3.31 -15.68
C ARG A 20 11.47 2.53 -15.73
N LEU A 21 11.63 1.60 -16.67
CA LEU A 21 12.87 0.86 -16.85
C LEU A 21 14.06 1.80 -17.13
N ALA A 22 13.87 2.78 -18.01
CA ALA A 22 14.89 3.79 -18.29
C ALA A 22 15.29 4.59 -17.03
N ARG A 23 14.32 4.97 -16.18
CA ARG A 23 14.61 5.63 -14.90
C ARG A 23 15.40 4.75 -13.95
N TRP A 24 15.06 3.46 -13.86
CA TRP A 24 15.83 2.49 -13.07
C TRP A 24 17.28 2.37 -13.57
N LEU A 25 17.48 2.19 -14.88
CA LEU A 25 18.81 2.06 -15.48
C LEU A 25 19.65 3.34 -15.38
N THR A 26 19.00 4.50 -15.34
CA THR A 26 19.68 5.81 -15.25
C THR A 26 19.81 6.34 -13.82
N GLY A 27 19.35 5.58 -12.81
CA GLY A 27 19.39 6.01 -11.41
C GLY A 27 18.48 7.20 -11.10
N LYS A 28 17.42 7.42 -11.90
CA LYS A 28 16.43 8.49 -11.75
C LYS A 28 15.06 7.97 -11.30
N SER A 29 15.02 6.80 -10.68
CA SER A 29 13.78 6.24 -10.14
C SER A 29 13.26 7.08 -8.98
N VAL A 30 11.93 7.20 -8.90
CA VAL A 30 11.26 7.99 -7.86
C VAL A 30 10.50 7.05 -6.91
N GLY A 31 10.84 7.12 -5.63
CA GLY A 31 10.16 6.38 -4.57
C GLY A 31 9.17 7.26 -3.80
N LEU A 32 7.99 6.72 -3.51
CA LEU A 32 6.97 7.37 -2.68
C LEU A 32 6.87 6.67 -1.32
N VAL A 33 7.06 7.41 -0.22
CA VAL A 33 6.95 6.85 1.15
C VAL A 33 5.74 7.44 1.87
N LEU A 34 4.87 6.59 2.40
CA LEU A 34 3.61 6.95 3.03
C LEU A 34 3.64 6.65 4.54
N GLY A 35 3.50 7.70 5.35
CA GLY A 35 3.48 7.58 6.80
C GLY A 35 2.20 6.94 7.37
N GLY A 36 2.26 6.54 8.64
CA GLY A 36 1.07 6.18 9.41
C GLY A 36 0.27 7.43 9.84
N GLY A 37 -1.05 7.30 10.00
CA GLY A 37 -1.90 8.46 10.31
C GLY A 37 -3.38 8.18 10.65
N GLY A 38 -3.73 6.95 11.02
CA GLY A 38 -5.08 6.58 11.47
C GLY A 38 -6.21 6.99 10.51
N ALA A 39 -7.27 7.61 11.06
CA ALA A 39 -8.49 8.02 10.33
C ALA A 39 -8.25 8.98 9.15
N ARG A 40 -7.06 9.60 9.04
CA ARG A 40 -6.69 10.46 7.90
C ARG A 40 -6.18 9.67 6.68
N GLY A 41 -6.28 8.34 6.69
CA GLY A 41 -5.85 7.46 5.60
C GLY A 41 -6.31 7.89 4.21
N SER A 42 -7.52 8.45 4.09
CA SER A 42 -8.10 8.93 2.83
C SER A 42 -7.31 10.06 2.16
N ALA A 43 -6.50 10.81 2.92
CA ALA A 43 -5.66 11.88 2.38
C ALA A 43 -4.56 11.32 1.45
N HIS A 44 -4.09 10.09 1.69
CA HIS A 44 -3.08 9.45 0.84
C HIS A 44 -3.59 9.24 -0.59
N VAL A 45 -4.88 8.92 -0.78
CA VAL A 45 -5.49 8.78 -2.11
C VAL A 45 -5.44 10.10 -2.87
N GLY A 46 -5.83 11.20 -2.22
CA GLY A 46 -5.78 12.54 -2.81
C GLY A 46 -4.35 12.99 -3.14
N MET A 47 -3.39 12.67 -2.28
CA MET A 47 -1.98 12.95 -2.51
C MET A 47 -1.43 12.17 -3.71
N ILE A 48 -1.68 10.86 -3.78
CA ILE A 48 -1.25 10.03 -4.92
C ILE A 48 -1.87 10.56 -6.21
N LYS A 49 -3.16 10.96 -6.17
CA LYS A 49 -3.84 11.61 -7.30
C LYS A 49 -3.14 12.89 -7.74
N ALA A 50 -2.79 13.79 -6.81
CA ALA A 50 -2.10 15.03 -7.13
C ALA A 50 -0.70 14.78 -7.74
N ILE A 51 0.05 13.80 -7.22
CA ILE A 51 1.37 13.41 -7.75
C ILE A 51 1.22 12.87 -9.18
N TYR A 52 0.21 12.02 -9.40
CA TYR A 52 -0.09 11.45 -10.71
C TYR A 52 -0.49 12.54 -11.72
N GLU A 53 -1.37 13.48 -11.34
CA GLU A 53 -1.80 14.61 -12.18
C GLU A 53 -0.67 15.61 -12.45
N ALA A 54 0.28 15.75 -11.52
CA ALA A 54 1.48 16.55 -11.72
C ALA A 54 2.49 15.91 -12.71
N GLY A 55 2.22 14.68 -13.19
CA GLY A 55 3.10 13.97 -14.11
C GLY A 55 4.38 13.43 -13.46
N ILE A 56 4.40 13.33 -12.13
CA ILE A 56 5.55 12.79 -11.40
C ILE A 56 5.44 11.25 -11.41
N PRO A 57 6.45 10.54 -11.92
CA PRO A 57 6.42 9.08 -11.91
C PRO A 57 6.59 8.54 -10.49
N ILE A 58 5.89 7.44 -10.18
CA ILE A 58 6.07 6.67 -8.95
C ILE A 58 6.57 5.30 -9.38
N ASP A 59 7.84 5.02 -9.11
CA ASP A 59 8.52 3.80 -9.55
C ASP A 59 8.67 2.77 -8.42
N MET A 60 8.51 3.18 -7.16
CA MET A 60 8.53 2.34 -5.96
C MET A 60 7.67 2.99 -4.86
N VAL A 61 7.06 2.18 -4.00
CA VAL A 61 6.28 2.68 -2.86
C VAL A 61 6.69 2.03 -1.55
N GLY A 62 6.75 2.81 -0.49
CA GLY A 62 6.96 2.34 0.88
C GLY A 62 5.85 2.85 1.79
N GLY A 63 5.52 2.12 2.85
CA GLY A 63 4.60 2.68 3.84
C GLY A 63 4.57 2.03 5.21
N VAL A 64 3.85 2.67 6.12
CA VAL A 64 3.59 2.18 7.49
C VAL A 64 2.11 2.26 7.82
N SER A 65 1.57 1.20 8.45
CA SER A 65 0.18 1.16 8.93
C SER A 65 -0.83 1.48 7.82
N ILE A 66 -1.60 2.57 7.95
CA ILE A 66 -2.56 3.00 6.92
C ILE A 66 -1.89 3.46 5.63
N GLY A 67 -0.68 4.02 5.71
CA GLY A 67 0.10 4.40 4.53
C GLY A 67 0.58 3.18 3.75
N ALA A 68 0.96 2.11 4.46
CA ALA A 68 1.27 0.81 3.87
C ALA A 68 0.05 0.27 3.09
N PHE A 69 -1.12 0.24 3.73
CA PHE A 69 -2.35 -0.21 3.09
C PHE A 69 -2.70 0.58 1.81
N MET A 70 -2.69 1.92 1.88
CA MET A 70 -2.99 2.76 0.72
C MET A 70 -1.94 2.67 -0.39
N GLY A 71 -0.66 2.52 -0.01
CA GLY A 71 0.44 2.31 -0.94
C GLY A 71 0.35 0.96 -1.65
N ALA A 72 0.04 -0.12 -0.92
CA ALA A 72 -0.17 -1.44 -1.50
C ALA A 72 -1.36 -1.45 -2.47
N LEU A 73 -2.45 -0.75 -2.15
CA LEU A 73 -3.59 -0.57 -3.06
C LEU A 73 -3.17 0.10 -4.38
N TRP A 74 -2.33 1.12 -4.32
CA TRP A 74 -1.79 1.76 -5.52
C TRP A 74 -0.83 0.84 -6.30
N CYS A 75 0.02 0.09 -5.61
CA CYS A 75 0.91 -0.87 -6.26
C CYS A 75 0.16 -2.05 -6.90
N GLN A 76 -1.03 -2.38 -6.41
CA GLN A 76 -1.90 -3.39 -7.02
C GLN A 76 -2.67 -2.82 -8.21
N GLU A 77 -3.19 -1.60 -8.09
CA GLU A 77 -4.07 -0.95 -9.06
C GLU A 77 -3.36 0.16 -9.84
N ARG A 78 -3.03 -0.10 -11.11
CA ARG A 78 -2.47 0.93 -12.02
C ARG A 78 -3.42 2.10 -12.27
N ASN A 79 -4.74 1.91 -12.09
CA ASN A 79 -5.76 2.90 -12.39
C ASN A 79 -6.22 3.65 -11.12
N MET A 80 -6.03 4.97 -11.13
CA MET A 80 -6.45 5.87 -10.06
C MET A 80 -7.94 5.74 -9.70
N THR A 81 -8.80 5.52 -10.68
CA THR A 81 -10.25 5.40 -10.47
C THR A 81 -10.57 4.13 -9.68
N THR A 82 -9.98 3.00 -10.07
CA THR A 82 -10.16 1.71 -9.39
C THR A 82 -9.59 1.75 -7.97
N MET A 83 -8.40 2.34 -7.81
CA MET A 83 -7.78 2.54 -6.49
C MET A 83 -8.67 3.37 -5.57
N THR A 84 -9.22 4.48 -6.07
CA THR A 84 -10.13 5.35 -5.30
C THR A 84 -11.42 4.63 -4.91
N GLN A 85 -11.99 3.81 -5.80
CA GLN A 85 -13.17 2.99 -5.51
C GLN A 85 -12.88 1.98 -4.40
N LYS A 86 -11.82 1.18 -4.53
CA LYS A 86 -11.40 0.20 -3.50
C LYS A 86 -11.10 0.87 -2.16
N ALA A 87 -10.37 1.97 -2.17
CA ALA A 87 -10.07 2.74 -0.95
C ALA A 87 -11.36 3.27 -0.27
N ARG A 88 -12.34 3.71 -1.06
CA ARG A 88 -13.65 4.16 -0.54
C ARG A 88 -14.48 3.02 0.04
N GLU A 89 -14.51 1.87 -0.62
CA GLU A 89 -15.19 0.67 -0.10
C GLU A 89 -14.58 0.19 1.20
N TRP A 90 -13.24 0.12 1.26
CA TRP A 90 -12.51 -0.18 2.48
C TRP A 90 -12.82 0.84 3.57
N SER A 91 -12.80 2.14 3.27
CA SER A 91 -13.09 3.20 4.24
C SER A 91 -14.53 3.11 4.79
N LYS A 92 -15.51 2.73 3.96
CA LYS A 92 -16.90 2.48 4.41
C LYS A 92 -16.98 1.30 5.37
N LYS A 93 -16.38 0.15 5.00
CA LYS A 93 -16.31 -1.05 5.85
C LYS A 93 -15.60 -0.75 7.18
N MET A 94 -14.50 -0.01 7.10
CA MET A 94 -13.71 0.44 8.24
C MET A 94 -14.51 1.39 9.14
N THR A 95 -15.22 2.38 8.58
CA THR A 95 -16.06 3.32 9.35
C THR A 95 -17.22 2.62 10.06
N GLN A 96 -17.86 1.65 9.42
CA GLN A 96 -18.90 0.84 10.08
C GLN A 96 -18.34 0.10 11.28
N TRP A 97 -17.17 -0.53 11.14
CA TRP A 97 -16.47 -1.17 12.23
C TRP A 97 -16.03 -0.18 13.33
N TRP A 98 -15.47 0.98 12.97
CA TRP A 98 -15.13 2.03 13.92
C TRP A 98 -16.34 2.52 14.71
N ARG A 99 -17.50 2.68 14.08
CA ARG A 99 -18.75 3.02 14.78
C ARG A 99 -19.18 1.91 15.74
N GLN A 100 -19.07 0.64 15.33
CA GLN A 100 -19.38 -0.50 16.20
C GLN A 100 -18.39 -0.65 17.37
N ILE A 101 -17.10 -0.32 17.19
CA ILE A 101 -16.12 -0.29 18.27
C ILE A 101 -16.33 0.90 19.20
N LEU A 102 -16.66 2.07 18.65
CA LEU A 102 -16.92 3.28 19.44
C LEU A 102 -18.22 3.15 20.25
N ASP A 103 -19.25 2.48 19.73
CA ASP A 103 -20.47 2.14 20.51
C ASP A 103 -20.22 1.03 21.56
N LEU A 104 -19.11 0.30 21.47
CA LEU A 104 -18.68 -0.71 22.46
C LEU A 104 -17.73 -0.12 23.53
N THR A 105 -17.67 1.21 23.69
CA THR A 105 -16.77 1.90 24.63
C THR A 105 -17.31 1.94 26.07
N TYR A 106 -17.92 0.85 26.55
CA TYR A 106 -18.34 0.71 27.95
C TYR A 106 -18.11 -0.71 28.50
N PRO A 107 -16.95 -1.32 28.23
CA PRO A 107 -16.04 -1.63 29.35
C PRO A 107 -14.54 -1.69 28.98
N MET A 108 -13.77 -0.73 29.50
CA MET A 108 -12.40 -0.77 30.09
C MET A 108 -11.27 -1.75 29.66
N THR A 109 -11.36 -2.55 28.60
CA THR A 109 -10.21 -3.38 28.14
C THR A 109 -10.17 -3.47 26.60
N SER A 110 -9.82 -2.37 25.93
CA SER A 110 -9.69 -2.36 24.47
C SER A 110 -8.34 -2.95 24.04
N MET A 111 -8.29 -4.28 23.94
CA MET A 111 -7.27 -4.98 23.18
C MET A 111 -7.82 -5.14 21.76
N PHE A 112 -7.27 -4.39 20.81
CA PHE A 112 -7.68 -4.40 19.40
C PHE A 112 -7.73 -5.84 18.86
N SER A 113 -8.93 -6.42 18.76
CA SER A 113 -9.13 -7.83 18.39
C SER A 113 -8.54 -8.19 17.02
N GLY A 114 -8.28 -7.22 16.14
CA GLY A 114 -7.47 -7.35 14.91
C GLY A 114 -8.01 -8.29 13.83
N LYS A 115 -8.91 -9.22 14.16
CA LYS A 115 -9.49 -10.24 13.29
C LYS A 115 -10.31 -9.62 12.17
N ASP A 116 -11.18 -8.68 12.48
CA ASP A 116 -12.01 -7.98 11.48
C ASP A 116 -11.16 -7.08 10.58
N PHE A 117 -10.16 -6.40 11.15
CA PHE A 117 -9.21 -5.60 10.39
C PHE A 117 -8.45 -6.48 9.38
N ASN A 118 -7.88 -7.59 9.84
CA ASN A 118 -7.20 -8.56 8.97
C ASN A 118 -8.15 -9.14 7.91
N HIS A 119 -9.41 -9.39 8.26
CA HIS A 119 -10.42 -9.83 7.30
C HIS A 119 -10.71 -8.78 6.23
N THR A 120 -10.80 -7.49 6.57
CA THR A 120 -10.97 -6.42 5.57
C THR A 120 -9.78 -6.31 4.62
N ILE A 121 -8.54 -6.43 5.14
CA ILE A 121 -7.32 -6.44 4.33
C ILE A 121 -7.34 -7.64 3.39
N LYS A 122 -7.58 -8.85 3.92
CA LYS A 122 -7.64 -10.08 3.11
C LYS A 122 -8.73 -10.02 2.04
N SER A 123 -9.89 -9.42 2.35
CA SER A 123 -10.96 -9.24 1.35
C SER A 123 -10.61 -8.24 0.25
N THR A 124 -9.67 -7.32 0.50
CA THR A 124 -9.28 -6.27 -0.44
C THR A 124 -8.13 -6.72 -1.34
N PHE A 125 -7.15 -7.42 -0.77
CA PHE A 125 -5.93 -7.86 -1.45
C PHE A 125 -5.94 -9.33 -1.86
N SER A 126 -6.95 -10.12 -1.47
CA SER A 126 -7.03 -11.56 -1.77
C SER A 126 -5.73 -12.29 -1.38
N ASP A 127 -5.34 -13.32 -2.13
CA ASP A 127 -4.11 -14.08 -1.95
C ASP A 127 -2.96 -13.56 -2.85
N THR A 128 -2.84 -12.23 -2.97
CA THR A 128 -1.70 -11.59 -3.65
C THR A 128 -0.48 -11.60 -2.75
N TYR A 129 0.75 -11.64 -3.29
CA TYR A 129 2.01 -11.46 -2.55
C TYR A 129 2.64 -10.06 -2.76
N ILE A 130 3.65 -9.63 -1.97
CA ILE A 130 4.35 -8.33 -2.23
C ILE A 130 4.99 -8.38 -3.61
N GLU A 131 5.61 -9.51 -3.94
CA GLU A 131 6.26 -9.76 -5.22
C GLU A 131 5.29 -9.74 -6.42
N ASP A 132 3.99 -9.95 -6.19
CA ASP A 132 2.97 -9.93 -7.25
C ASP A 132 2.49 -8.51 -7.59
N LEU A 133 2.90 -7.49 -6.82
CA LEU A 133 2.48 -6.12 -7.06
C LEU A 133 3.15 -5.54 -8.32
N TRP A 134 2.43 -4.68 -9.03
CA TRP A 134 2.92 -4.07 -10.27
C TRP A 134 4.12 -3.14 -10.04
N LEU A 135 4.20 -2.55 -8.85
CA LEU A 135 5.27 -1.66 -8.43
C LEU A 135 6.02 -2.28 -7.25
N PRO A 136 7.35 -2.18 -7.23
CA PRO A 136 8.15 -2.53 -6.05
C PRO A 136 7.58 -1.84 -4.80
N TYR A 137 7.32 -2.65 -3.78
CA TYR A 137 6.66 -2.20 -2.57
C TYR A 137 7.37 -2.73 -1.32
N PHE A 138 7.48 -1.89 -0.29
CA PHE A 138 7.93 -2.33 1.03
C PHE A 138 7.04 -1.76 2.13
N THR A 139 6.92 -2.50 3.23
CA THR A 139 6.21 -2.03 4.42
C THR A 139 7.08 -2.20 5.65
N VAL A 140 6.95 -1.26 6.58
CA VAL A 140 7.63 -1.33 7.87
C VAL A 140 6.62 -1.63 8.97
N THR A 141 6.98 -2.54 9.84
CA THR A 141 6.19 -3.00 10.99
C THR A 141 7.06 -2.97 12.24
N THR A 142 6.44 -2.93 13.41
CA THR A 142 7.13 -3.00 14.70
C THR A 142 6.82 -4.34 15.35
N ASP A 143 7.86 -5.14 15.58
CA ASP A 143 7.76 -6.33 16.43
C ASP A 143 7.79 -5.85 17.88
N ILE A 144 6.65 -5.96 18.56
CA ILE A 144 6.49 -5.51 19.94
C ILE A 144 7.13 -6.51 20.91
N THR A 145 7.26 -7.79 20.54
CA THR A 145 7.97 -8.80 21.35
C THR A 145 9.44 -8.46 21.47
N SER A 146 10.03 -8.10 20.34
CA SER A 146 11.47 -7.80 20.24
C SER A 146 11.76 -6.30 20.34
N SER A 147 10.72 -5.45 20.46
CA SER A 147 10.78 -3.99 20.38
C SER A 147 11.64 -3.48 19.21
N CYS A 148 11.59 -4.18 18.08
CA CYS A 148 12.45 -3.90 16.93
C CYS A 148 11.65 -3.65 15.65
N MET A 149 12.25 -2.90 14.73
CA MET A 149 11.67 -2.61 13.43
C MET A 149 11.88 -3.81 12.49
N ARG A 150 10.83 -4.18 11.75
CA ARG A 150 10.85 -5.22 10.70
C ARG A 150 10.43 -4.61 9.37
N ILE A 151 11.23 -4.81 8.33
CA ILE A 151 10.95 -4.39 6.96
C ILE A 151 10.54 -5.60 6.15
N HIS A 152 9.42 -5.49 5.43
CA HIS A 152 8.89 -6.54 4.56
C HIS A 152 8.93 -6.05 3.12
N SER A 153 9.65 -6.77 2.27
CA SER A 153 9.83 -6.47 0.84
C SER A 153 9.53 -7.65 -0.09
N HIS A 154 9.35 -8.85 0.47
CA HIS A 154 9.04 -10.12 -0.21
C HIS A 154 8.28 -11.01 0.79
N GLY A 155 7.57 -12.04 0.33
CA GLY A 155 6.91 -13.06 1.17
C GLY A 155 7.78 -13.69 2.28
N GLU A 156 7.08 -14.24 3.30
CA GLU A 156 7.41 -14.48 4.72
C GLU A 156 8.87 -14.56 5.23
N SER A 157 9.09 -13.98 6.43
CA SER A 157 10.14 -14.43 7.35
C SER A 157 9.74 -14.34 8.82
N CYS A 158 8.96 -15.32 9.28
CA CYS A 158 9.38 -16.32 10.28
C CYS A 158 8.17 -17.15 10.82
N PHE A 159 8.23 -18.48 10.62
CA PHE A 159 7.39 -19.62 11.08
C PHE A 159 6.32 -20.18 10.12
N PRO A 160 6.22 -21.54 10.01
CA PRO A 160 5.63 -22.22 8.86
C PRO A 160 4.12 -22.44 9.06
N SER A 161 3.30 -21.58 8.47
CA SER A 161 1.96 -21.97 8.05
C SER A 161 1.44 -21.00 7.00
N LYS A 162 1.67 -21.33 5.72
CA LYS A 162 0.94 -20.84 4.53
C LYS A 162 0.17 -19.52 4.73
N GLY A 163 0.85 -18.38 4.64
CA GLY A 163 0.23 -17.05 4.69
C GLY A 163 0.65 -16.19 3.51
N ASN A 164 -0.30 -15.93 2.59
CA ASN A 164 -0.19 -14.97 1.50
C ASN A 164 0.10 -13.55 2.04
N LEU A 165 0.44 -12.57 1.19
CA LEU A 165 0.69 -11.20 1.67
C LEU A 165 -0.53 -10.64 2.39
N ILE A 166 -0.45 -10.70 3.71
CA ILE A 166 -1.21 -9.87 4.59
C ILE A 166 -0.29 -8.68 4.82
N VAL A 167 -0.72 -7.47 4.44
CA VAL A 167 -0.22 -6.25 5.06
C VAL A 167 -0.61 -6.38 6.53
N TYR A 168 0.18 -7.11 7.30
CA TYR A 168 0.04 -7.18 8.72
C TYR A 168 0.47 -5.81 9.20
N VAL A 169 -0.52 -4.93 9.38
CA VAL A 169 -0.43 -3.92 10.43
C VAL A 169 -0.52 -4.70 11.75
N TYR A 170 0.50 -5.52 12.04
CA TYR A 170 0.63 -6.23 13.29
C TYR A 170 1.01 -5.17 14.32
N ILE A 171 0.04 -4.74 15.12
CA ILE A 171 0.32 -4.25 16.46
C ILE A 171 0.38 -5.53 17.30
N GLN A 172 1.54 -6.18 17.35
CA GLN A 172 1.73 -7.45 18.06
C GLN A 172 1.73 -7.25 19.58
N GLY A 173 0.63 -6.83 20.19
CA GLY A 173 0.53 -6.79 21.66
C GLY A 173 0.74 -8.21 22.21
N VAL A 174 1.85 -8.43 22.90
CA VAL A 174 2.21 -9.70 23.53
C VAL A 174 1.43 -9.81 24.84
N TRP A 175 0.53 -10.82 24.89
CA TRP A 175 -0.34 -11.28 26.00
C TRP A 175 -1.45 -10.34 26.47
#